data_AF-A0A936DPY1-F1
#
_entry.id   AF-A0A936DPY1-F1
#
_cell.length_a   1.000
_cell.length_b   1.000
_cell.length_c   1.000
_cell.angle_alpha   90.00
_cell.angle_beta   90.00
_cell.angle_gamma   90.00
#
_symmetry.space_group_name_H-M   'P 1'
#
loop_
_entity.id
_entity.type
_entity.pdbx_description
1 polymer ?
#
loop_
_entity_poly.entity_id
_entity_poly.type
_entity_poly.pdbx_seq_one_letter_code
_entity_poly.pdbx_strand_id
1 'polypeptide(L)'
;MRVSSTALAEASGISRVTVHRIELGVPTVAIGAWKRVADALGMTLLVKLEQAAKSDGPVPIVPSIPARISLADYPQLHELAWHARGVGALSPAEAFDIYERNKRHLDAEQLDPRERSLIDALRIAFGAADDV
;
A
#
# COMPACT_ATOMS: atom_id res chain seq x y z
N MET A 1 0.03 39.75 0.01
CA MET A 1 -1.07 40.36 -0.77
C MET A 1 -2.33 40.27 0.07
N ARG A 2 -3.01 41.39 0.40
CA ARG A 2 -4.25 41.39 1.19
C ARG A 2 -5.43 41.57 0.24
N VAL A 3 -6.11 40.48 -0.12
CA VAL A 3 -7.36 40.52 -0.90
C VAL A 3 -8.54 40.48 0.08
N SER A 4 -9.53 41.35 -0.07
CA SER A 4 -10.74 41.29 0.77
C SER A 4 -11.64 40.13 0.35
N SER A 5 -12.40 39.57 1.29
CA SER A 5 -13.37 38.50 1.01
C SER A 5 -14.44 38.93 0.00
N THR A 6 -14.77 40.22 -0.05
CA THR A 6 -15.67 40.82 -1.05
C THR A 6 -15.09 40.75 -2.46
N ALA A 7 -13.84 41.19 -2.64
CA ALA A 7 -13.17 41.16 -3.94
C ALA A 7 -12.95 39.73 -4.42
N LEU A 8 -12.64 38.80 -3.51
CA LEU A 8 -12.46 37.39 -3.84
C LEU A 8 -13.76 36.71 -4.27
N ALA A 9 -14.87 37.03 -3.59
CA ALA A 9 -16.21 36.55 -3.95
C ALA A 9 -16.61 37.02 -5.36
N GLU A 10 -16.41 38.30 -5.67
CA GLU A 10 -16.69 38.88 -6.99
C GLU A 10 -15.81 38.25 -8.09
N ALA A 11 -14.50 38.17 -7.87
CA ALA A 11 -13.57 37.61 -8.84
C ALA A 11 -13.79 36.11 -9.12
N SER A 12 -14.20 35.33 -8.11
CA SER A 12 -14.50 33.90 -8.26
C SER A 12 -15.93 33.61 -8.73
N GLY A 13 -16.82 34.60 -8.70
CA GLY A 13 -18.24 34.45 -8.97
C GLY A 13 -18.95 33.55 -7.95
N ILE A 14 -18.53 33.61 -6.68
CA ILE A 14 -19.09 32.82 -5.57
C ILE A 14 -19.63 33.77 -4.50
N SER A 15 -20.68 33.37 -3.77
CA SER A 15 -21.18 34.15 -2.64
C SER A 15 -20.13 34.37 -1.55
N ARG A 16 -20.17 35.54 -0.88
CA ARG A 16 -19.31 35.86 0.27
C ARG A 16 -19.45 34.85 1.41
N VAL A 17 -20.65 34.30 1.61
CA VAL A 17 -20.92 33.27 2.63
C VAL A 17 -20.15 31.99 2.31
N THR A 18 -20.07 31.58 1.05
CA THR A 18 -19.30 30.41 0.64
C THR A 18 -17.80 30.65 0.75
N VAL A 19 -17.29 31.84 0.38
CA VAL A 19 -15.88 32.21 0.60
C VAL A 19 -15.53 32.15 2.09
N HIS A 20 -16.41 32.67 2.96
CA HIS A 20 -16.22 32.57 4.39
C HIS A 20 -16.23 31.11 4.91
N ARG A 21 -17.11 30.24 4.37
CA ARG A 21 -17.12 28.81 4.69
C ARG A 21 -15.83 28.09 4.23
N ILE A 22 -15.26 28.50 3.10
CA ILE A 22 -13.96 28.03 2.61
C ILE A 22 -12.85 28.42 3.60
N GLU A 23 -12.81 29.69 4.03
CA GLU A 23 -11.84 30.19 5.02
C GLU A 23 -11.92 29.45 6.36
N LEU A 24 -13.12 29.04 6.76
CA LEU A 24 -13.37 28.25 7.97
C LEU A 24 -13.16 26.73 7.79
N GLY A 25 -12.84 26.27 6.57
CA GLY A 25 -12.61 24.84 6.30
C GLY A 25 -13.88 23.98 6.44
N VAL A 26 -15.07 24.53 6.20
CA VAL A 26 -16.33 23.78 6.37
C VAL A 26 -16.42 22.66 5.32
N PRO A 27 -16.68 21.39 5.72
CA PRO A 27 -16.59 20.24 4.81
C PRO A 27 -17.76 20.13 3.81
N THR A 28 -18.79 20.96 3.95
CA THR A 28 -19.97 20.97 3.05
C THR A 28 -19.76 21.78 1.77
N VAL A 29 -18.60 22.43 1.62
CA VAL A 29 -18.31 23.22 0.42
C VAL A 29 -17.87 22.30 -0.71
N ALA A 30 -18.55 22.40 -1.86
CA ALA A 30 -18.18 21.65 -3.05
C ALA A 30 -16.75 21.99 -3.53
N ILE A 31 -15.99 20.99 -3.96
CA ILE A 31 -14.63 21.14 -4.47
C ILE A 31 -14.52 22.15 -5.64
N GLY A 32 -15.59 22.27 -6.44
CA GLY A 32 -15.67 23.25 -7.53
C GLY A 32 -15.62 24.71 -7.05
N ALA A 33 -16.09 25.00 -5.83
CA ALA A 33 -16.00 26.33 -5.25
C ALA A 33 -14.55 26.66 -4.84
N TRP A 34 -13.83 25.69 -4.26
CA TRP A 34 -12.40 25.81 -3.97
C TRP A 34 -11.58 26.07 -5.24
N LYS A 35 -11.86 25.35 -6.33
CA LYS A 35 -11.18 25.53 -7.61
C LYS A 35 -11.37 26.95 -8.16
N ARG A 36 -12.59 27.48 -8.13
CA ARG A 36 -12.89 28.84 -8.62
C ARG A 36 -12.21 29.93 -7.79
N VAL A 37 -12.10 29.75 -6.47
CA VAL A 37 -11.34 30.65 -5.60
C VAL A 37 -9.85 30.58 -5.92
N ALA A 38 -9.30 29.37 -6.12
CA ALA A 38 -7.90 29.19 -6.51
C ALA A 38 -7.60 29.88 -7.86
N ASP A 39 -8.44 29.66 -8.88
CA ASP A 39 -8.31 30.31 -10.18
C ASP A 39 -8.30 31.84 -10.07
N ALA A 40 -9.22 32.43 -9.28
CA ALA A 40 -9.32 33.87 -9.08
C ALA A 40 -8.06 34.47 -8.41
N LEU A 41 -7.32 33.65 -7.66
CA LEU A 41 -6.05 34.02 -7.03
C LEU A 41 -4.82 33.68 -7.90
N GLY A 42 -5.01 33.10 -9.09
CA GLY A 42 -3.93 32.61 -9.93
C GLY A 42 -3.21 31.39 -9.34
N MET A 43 -3.89 30.62 -8.48
CA MET A 43 -3.37 29.42 -7.82
C MET A 43 -3.88 28.16 -8.50
N THR A 44 -3.11 27.07 -8.39
CA THR A 44 -3.54 25.73 -8.84
C THR A 44 -3.87 24.87 -7.62
N LEU A 45 -5.05 24.26 -7.61
CA LEU A 45 -5.43 23.31 -6.57
C LEU A 45 -4.79 21.95 -6.86
N LEU A 46 -3.94 21.49 -5.93
CA LEU A 46 -3.30 20.18 -6.01
C LEU A 46 -3.99 19.22 -5.05
N VAL A 47 -4.58 18.16 -5.60
CA VAL A 47 -5.04 17.02 -4.81
C VAL A 47 -3.88 16.03 -4.73
N LYS A 48 -3.24 15.96 -3.57
CA LYS A 48 -2.33 14.86 -3.27
C LYS A 48 -3.18 13.74 -2.68
N LEU A 49 -3.27 12.63 -3.41
CA LEU A 49 -3.51 11.38 -2.73
C LEU A 49 -2.22 11.12 -1.97
N GLU A 50 -2.27 11.19 -0.64
CA GLU A 50 -1.28 10.47 0.13
C GLU A 50 -1.47 9.03 -0.32
N GLN A 51 -0.55 8.52 -1.14
CA GLN A 51 -0.31 7.08 -1.12
C GLN A 51 -0.20 6.81 0.36
N ALA A 52 -1.17 6.03 0.91
CA ALA A 52 -1.09 5.55 2.28
C ALA A 52 0.38 5.27 2.48
N ALA A 53 0.99 6.08 3.36
CA ALA A 53 2.44 6.15 3.45
C ALA A 53 2.93 4.72 3.26
N LYS A 54 3.98 4.50 2.47
CA LYS A 54 4.77 3.29 2.71
C LYS A 54 5.09 3.39 4.19
N SER A 55 4.29 2.70 5.00
CA SER A 55 4.32 2.83 6.42
C SER A 55 5.60 2.09 6.76
N ASP A 56 6.66 2.86 6.92
CA ASP A 56 7.83 2.46 7.71
C ASP A 56 7.44 2.35 9.21
N GLY A 57 6.16 2.52 9.56
CA GLY A 57 5.55 2.04 10.80
C GLY A 57 4.86 0.68 10.58
N PRO A 58 4.79 -0.19 11.61
CA PRO A 58 4.33 -1.57 11.45
C PRO A 58 2.88 -1.59 10.97
N VAL A 59 2.71 -1.85 9.67
CA VAL A 59 1.46 -2.36 9.09
C VAL A 59 1.06 -3.56 9.97
N PRO A 60 -0.20 -3.71 10.39
CA PRO A 60 -0.67 -5.02 10.84
C PRO A 60 -0.47 -5.92 9.63
N ILE A 61 0.61 -6.68 9.62
CA ILE A 61 1.02 -7.56 8.53
C ILE A 61 -0.10 -8.59 8.44
N VAL A 62 -1.14 -8.29 7.67
CA VAL A 62 -1.82 -9.35 6.95
C VAL A 62 -0.75 -9.79 5.97
N PRO A 63 -0.18 -10.98 6.15
CA PRO A 63 0.94 -11.38 5.34
C PRO A 63 0.43 -11.51 3.90
N SER A 64 0.80 -10.56 3.04
CA SER A 64 0.38 -10.59 1.64
C SER A 64 1.22 -11.63 0.94
N ILE A 65 0.58 -12.72 0.52
CA ILE A 65 1.25 -13.77 -0.24
C ILE A 65 1.20 -13.41 -1.72
N PRO A 66 2.34 -13.28 -2.41
CA PRO A 66 2.37 -13.04 -3.85
C PRO A 66 1.70 -14.19 -4.60
N ALA A 67 0.89 -13.89 -5.63
CA ALA A 67 0.26 -14.92 -6.46
C ALA A 67 1.29 -15.82 -7.19
N ARG A 68 2.52 -15.32 -7.38
CA ARG A 68 3.67 -16.05 -7.92
C ARG A 68 4.92 -15.67 -7.11
N ILE A 69 5.61 -16.67 -6.58
CA ILE A 69 6.80 -16.53 -5.73
C ILE A 69 8.02 -16.80 -6.61
N SER A 70 8.76 -15.75 -6.95
CA SER A 70 9.99 -15.84 -7.76
C SER A 70 11.09 -16.54 -6.97
N LEU A 71 11.66 -17.64 -7.48
CA LEU A 71 12.74 -18.33 -6.78
C LEU A 71 14.01 -17.47 -6.63
N ALA A 72 14.22 -16.51 -7.53
CA ALA A 72 15.38 -15.61 -7.44
C ALA A 72 15.34 -14.67 -6.22
N ASP A 73 14.15 -14.43 -5.65
CA ASP A 73 13.95 -13.57 -4.49
C ASP A 73 14.08 -14.31 -3.15
N TYR A 74 14.12 -15.65 -3.18
CA TYR A 74 14.03 -16.52 -2.00
C TYR A 74 15.10 -17.62 -2.09
N PRO A 75 16.33 -17.35 -1.62
CA PRO A 75 17.47 -18.24 -1.80
C PRO A 75 17.28 -19.63 -1.15
N GLN A 76 16.72 -19.70 0.05
CA GLN A 76 16.50 -20.99 0.72
C GLN A 76 15.40 -21.78 -0.01
N LEU A 77 14.32 -21.14 -0.43
CA LEU A 77 13.31 -21.79 -1.26
C LEU A 77 13.90 -22.33 -2.57
N HIS A 78 14.78 -21.57 -3.22
CA HIS A 78 15.44 -21.98 -4.45
C HIS A 78 16.36 -23.20 -4.25
N GLU A 79 17.07 -23.28 -3.13
CA GLU A 79 17.90 -24.44 -2.78
C GLU A 79 17.05 -25.69 -2.54
N LEU A 80 15.94 -25.54 -1.79
CA LEU A 80 15.01 -26.61 -1.46
C LEU A 80 14.21 -27.10 -2.68
N ALA A 81 13.87 -26.20 -3.61
CA ALA A 81 13.12 -26.49 -4.83
C ALA A 81 13.97 -27.14 -5.93
N TRP A 82 14.88 -28.06 -5.57
CA TRP A 82 15.84 -28.65 -6.50
C TRP A 82 15.20 -29.41 -7.67
N HIS A 83 14.03 -30.02 -7.45
CA HIS A 83 13.22 -30.65 -8.50
C HIS A 83 12.53 -29.65 -9.44
N ALA A 84 12.35 -28.40 -9.01
CA ALA A 84 11.70 -27.33 -9.76
C ALA A 84 12.71 -26.34 -10.37
N ARG A 85 14.01 -26.70 -10.40
CA ARG A 85 15.07 -25.93 -11.06
C ARG A 85 14.79 -25.83 -12.56
N GLY A 86 14.17 -24.72 -12.96
CA GLY A 86 13.69 -24.46 -14.32
C GLY A 86 12.37 -23.70 -14.34
N VAL A 87 11.59 -23.78 -13.26
CA VAL A 87 10.39 -22.97 -13.04
C VAL A 87 10.82 -21.70 -12.29
N GLY A 88 10.85 -20.56 -12.98
CA GLY A 88 11.31 -19.30 -12.36
C GLY A 88 10.43 -18.79 -11.20
N ALA A 89 9.19 -19.28 -11.09
CA ALA A 89 8.28 -18.90 -10.02
C ALA A 89 7.27 -20.00 -9.65
N LEU A 90 7.04 -20.17 -8.36
CA LEU A 90 6.10 -21.13 -7.77
C LEU A 90 4.78 -20.45 -7.38
N SER A 91 3.70 -21.20 -7.31
CA SER A 91 2.49 -20.77 -6.62
C SER A 91 2.70 -20.78 -5.09
N PRO A 92 1.86 -20.05 -4.33
CA PRO A 92 1.85 -20.09 -2.87
C PRO A 92 1.77 -21.48 -2.26
N ALA A 93 0.89 -22.34 -2.78
CA ALA A 93 0.70 -23.69 -2.26
C ALA A 93 1.94 -24.56 -2.49
N GLU A 94 2.52 -24.50 -3.70
CA GLU A 94 3.77 -25.23 -4.01
C GLU A 94 4.93 -24.79 -3.13
N ALA A 95 5.05 -23.48 -2.87
CA ALA A 95 6.10 -22.96 -1.98
C ALA A 95 5.90 -23.45 -0.54
N PHE A 96 4.67 -23.44 -0.03
CA PHE A 96 4.36 -23.94 1.31
C PHE A 96 4.68 -25.44 1.46
N ASP A 97 4.26 -26.26 0.49
CA ASP A 97 4.55 -27.71 0.47
C ASP A 97 6.06 -28.01 0.49
N ILE A 98 6.85 -27.23 -0.26
CA ILE A 98 8.30 -27.37 -0.29
C ILE A 98 8.91 -27.03 1.08
N TYR A 99 8.47 -25.94 1.71
CA TYR A 99 8.96 -25.56 3.04
C TYR A 99 8.62 -26.61 4.11
N GLU A 100 7.39 -27.12 4.14
CA GLU A 100 6.98 -28.11 5.14
C GLU A 100 7.72 -29.45 4.96
N ARG A 101 7.83 -29.96 3.73
CA ARG A 101 8.55 -31.22 3.46
C ARG A 101 10.04 -31.14 3.77
N ASN A 102 10.64 -29.96 3.61
CA ASN A 102 12.07 -29.75 3.78
C ASN A 102 12.43 -28.96 5.04
N LYS A 103 11.52 -28.87 6.02
CA LYS A 103 11.69 -28.07 7.24
C LYS A 103 12.99 -28.33 8.00
N ARG A 104 13.48 -29.59 8.00
CA ARG A 104 14.75 -30.00 8.64
C ARG A 104 16.01 -29.52 7.89
N HIS A 105 15.86 -29.06 6.66
CA HIS A 105 16.92 -28.57 5.79
C HIS A 105 16.88 -27.03 5.64
N LEU A 106 15.91 -26.37 6.29
CA LEU A 106 15.83 -24.91 6.34
C LEU A 106 16.90 -24.39 7.29
N ASP A 107 17.82 -23.56 6.78
CA ASP A 107 18.82 -22.92 7.62
C ASP A 107 18.25 -21.62 8.21
N ALA A 108 17.93 -21.67 9.51
CA ALA A 108 17.36 -20.52 10.22
C ALA A 108 18.35 -19.36 10.40
N GLU A 109 19.66 -19.61 10.32
CA GLU A 109 20.69 -18.58 10.45
C GLU A 109 20.91 -17.80 9.15
N GLN A 110 20.59 -18.40 8.00
CA GLN A 110 20.69 -17.78 6.67
C GLN A 110 19.35 -17.24 6.14
N LEU A 111 18.29 -17.31 6.95
CA LEU A 111 16.94 -16.92 6.55
C LEU A 111 16.80 -15.40 6.51
N ASP A 112 16.71 -14.84 5.31
CA ASP A 112 16.50 -13.40 5.12
C ASP A 112 15.14 -12.97 5.73
N PRO A 113 15.02 -11.76 6.31
CA PRO A 113 13.76 -11.28 6.90
C PRO A 113 12.56 -11.33 5.95
N ARG A 114 12.76 -11.15 4.63
CA ARG A 114 11.71 -11.24 3.62
C ARG A 114 11.23 -12.69 3.44
N GLU A 115 12.15 -13.64 3.45
CA GLU A 115 11.86 -15.07 3.32
C GLU A 115 11.15 -15.59 4.57
N ARG A 116 11.58 -15.15 5.75
CA ARG A 116 10.87 -15.43 7.02
C ARG A 116 9.43 -14.93 7.01
N SER A 117 9.23 -13.68 6.56
CA SER A 117 7.89 -13.11 6.44
C SER A 117 7.01 -13.88 5.46
N LEU A 118 7.58 -14.44 4.38
CA LEU A 118 6.84 -15.29 3.44
C LEU A 118 6.45 -16.63 4.09
N ILE A 119 7.35 -17.28 4.82
CA ILE A 119 7.04 -18.54 5.49
C ILE A 119 5.93 -18.36 6.53
N ASP A 120 5.98 -17.30 7.32
CA ASP A 120 4.94 -16.99 8.30
C ASP A 120 3.60 -16.66 7.61
N ALA A 121 3.65 -15.97 6.46
CA ALA A 121 2.48 -15.73 5.62
C ALA A 121 1.82 -17.01 5.15
N LEU A 122 2.62 -17.91 4.56
CA LEU A 122 2.17 -19.18 4.04
C LEU A 122 1.61 -20.07 5.15
N ARG A 123 2.23 -20.07 6.33
CA ARG A 123 1.69 -20.81 7.50
C ARG A 123 0.34 -20.28 7.94
N ILE A 124 0.12 -18.97 7.94
CA ILE A 124 -1.19 -18.39 8.28
C ILE A 124 -2.25 -18.78 7.23
N ALA A 125 -1.88 -18.79 5.94
CA ALA A 125 -2.84 -19.09 4.88
C ALA A 125 -3.13 -20.58 4.67
N PHE A 126 -2.15 -21.46 4.87
CA PHE A 126 -2.25 -22.89 4.57
C PHE A 126 -2.14 -23.79 5.79
N GLY A 127 -1.50 -23.34 6.88
CA GLY A 127 -1.27 -24.16 8.08
C GLY A 127 -2.51 -24.43 8.94
N ALA A 128 -3.61 -23.70 8.73
CA ALA A 128 -4.90 -23.99 9.39
C ALA A 128 -5.74 -25.05 8.65
N ALA A 129 -5.32 -25.48 7.46
CA ALA A 129 -6.07 -26.45 6.65
C ALA A 129 -5.81 -27.92 7.03
N ASP A 130 -4.80 -28.20 7.85
CA ASP A 130 -4.40 -29.57 8.24
C ASP A 130 -4.97 -30.03 9.61
N ASP A 131 -5.77 -29.20 10.29
CA ASP A 131 -6.38 -29.49 11.61
C ASP A 131 -7.91 -29.79 11.55
N VAL A 132 -8.42 -30.32 10.43
CA VAL A 132 -9.84 -30.77 10.28
C VAL A 132 -9.95 -32.17 9.70
#